data_AF-A0A6I6E1H9-F1
#
_entry.id   AF-A0A6I6E1H9-F1
#
_cell.length_a   1.000
_cell.length_b   1.000
_cell.length_c   1.000
_cell.angle_alpha   90.00
_cell.angle_beta   90.00
_cell.angle_gamma   90.00
#
_symmetry.space_group_name_H-M   'P 1'
#
loop_
_entity.id
_entity.type
_entity.pdbx_description
1 polymer ?
#
loop_
_entity_poly.entity_id
_entity_poly.type
_entity_poly.pdbx_seq_one_letter_code
_entity_poly.pdbx_strand_id
1 'polypeptide(L)'
;MSYSAHRPGRYDSQGRIILHDDDPAADEPRYHEREFVPSTGATPADALATEPIAVTTATAVLEREPEGVDGLDLDEHDLDGDRDERPADERPGRSRVPRVRPERRPRTPGSTLRRLAILGGADGHVLDEVPTETPRFVQMFFVLLGTALVSALSMLFALMTGVQVSVWLAIPLALVWAGIVFNLDRFLTSTMTATRSIGKLIGLAIPRIILATLIGLVVAEPVVLQAFHNDIAREVATTNLAQAQDDQTSLDEGPEKIALDEATARLSDLQNQAATGVVSGTESGSASQAAAQSAVDGLTEKLAAQQQVIDDARALYQCELDGTGAGDVAGCTGVQGEGASSDAAQAQLQAAQATYDDLAAQLRDANAALATAETAAGEQASASEAQNRRAAEDQLPAAQATYDQALAAYDARASAVAEGNADASGLLSQISALNRLADREPAIWWAHLLIAALFFMIELLPVVVKVLTGYGEPSLYEKAAAIRREVHLDRVTTAGFADRAAILSGSSARA
;
A
#
# COMPACT_ATOMS: atom_id res chain seq x y z
N MET A 1 -6.03 -29.47 -29.12
CA MET A 1 -5.94 -28.01 -28.97
C MET A 1 -4.94 -27.74 -27.86
N SER A 2 -4.07 -26.73 -27.97
CA SER A 2 -3.14 -26.44 -26.88
C SER A 2 -3.89 -25.85 -25.69
N TYR A 3 -3.72 -26.42 -24.49
CA TYR A 3 -4.29 -25.88 -23.27
C TYR A 3 -3.32 -24.88 -22.61
N SER A 4 -3.89 -23.82 -22.04
CA SER A 4 -3.26 -22.94 -21.04
C SER A 4 -1.78 -22.59 -21.26
N ALA A 5 -1.51 -21.61 -22.13
CA ALA A 5 -0.37 -20.73 -21.91
C ALA A 5 -0.67 -19.84 -20.69
N HIS A 6 -0.49 -20.39 -19.49
CA HIS A 6 -0.76 -19.69 -18.24
C HIS A 6 0.26 -18.54 -18.10
N ARG A 7 -0.24 -17.30 -18.03
CA ARG A 7 0.56 -16.08 -18.15
C ARG A 7 0.60 -15.41 -16.77
N PRO A 8 1.77 -15.23 -16.13
CA PRO A 8 1.84 -14.68 -14.79
C PRO A 8 1.26 -13.26 -14.76
N GLY A 9 0.50 -12.96 -13.70
CA GLY A 9 -0.14 -11.66 -13.49
C GLY A 9 0.92 -10.56 -13.39
N ARG A 10 0.75 -9.49 -14.17
CA ARG A 10 1.76 -8.42 -14.27
C ARG A 10 1.45 -7.33 -13.26
N TYR A 11 2.46 -6.84 -12.56
CA TYR A 11 2.33 -5.75 -11.61
C TYR A 11 2.24 -4.38 -12.33
N ASP A 12 1.42 -3.47 -11.80
CA ASP A 12 1.32 -2.09 -12.25
C ASP A 12 2.48 -1.21 -11.71
N SER A 13 2.50 0.07 -12.09
CA SER A 13 3.50 1.04 -11.62
C SER A 13 3.36 1.47 -10.15
N GLN A 14 2.41 0.89 -9.41
CA GLN A 14 2.19 1.09 -7.97
C GLN A 14 2.34 -0.21 -7.16
N GLY A 15 2.75 -1.33 -7.78
CA GLY A 15 2.95 -2.62 -7.12
C GLY A 15 1.67 -3.42 -6.90
N ARG A 16 0.61 -3.21 -7.70
CA ARG A 16 -0.63 -4.01 -7.68
C ARG A 16 -0.64 -5.05 -8.79
N ILE A 17 -1.09 -6.27 -8.50
CA ILE A 17 -1.26 -7.32 -9.50
C ILE A 17 -2.44 -6.98 -10.42
N ILE A 18 -2.21 -6.95 -11.74
CA ILE A 18 -3.27 -6.87 -12.74
C ILE A 18 -3.62 -8.27 -13.25
N LEU A 19 -4.72 -8.83 -12.74
CA LEU A 19 -5.41 -9.95 -13.37
C LEU A 19 -6.20 -9.41 -14.58
N HIS A 20 -5.92 -9.92 -15.78
CA HIS A 20 -6.58 -9.47 -17.02
C HIS A 20 -7.81 -10.34 -17.33
N ASP A 21 -8.95 -9.98 -16.74
CA ASP A 21 -10.27 -10.40 -17.20
C ASP A 21 -11.01 -9.19 -17.81
N ASP A 22 -10.70 -8.83 -19.06
CA ASP A 22 -11.64 -8.15 -19.99
C ASP A 22 -11.09 -8.06 -21.44
N ASP A 23 -11.98 -7.69 -22.37
CA ASP A 23 -11.88 -7.73 -23.85
C ASP A 23 -10.57 -7.13 -24.46
N PRO A 24 -9.81 -7.87 -25.31
CA PRO A 24 -8.54 -7.41 -25.90
C PRO A 24 -8.66 -6.34 -27.02
N ALA A 25 -9.66 -5.47 -26.95
CA ALA A 25 -9.97 -4.47 -27.99
C ALA A 25 -9.87 -3.00 -27.51
N ALA A 26 -9.62 -2.74 -26.23
CA ALA A 26 -9.78 -1.41 -25.63
C ALA A 26 -8.63 -0.96 -24.69
N ASP A 27 -7.42 -0.80 -25.23
CA ASP A 27 -6.56 0.40 -25.00
C ASP A 27 -5.16 0.25 -25.64
N GLU A 28 -4.97 0.83 -26.83
CA GLU A 28 -3.64 1.23 -27.32
C GLU A 28 -3.50 2.76 -27.29
N PRO A 29 -2.64 3.35 -26.45
CA PRO A 29 -2.37 4.78 -26.47
C PRO A 29 -1.53 5.15 -27.69
N ARG A 30 -2.19 5.49 -28.81
CA ARG A 30 -1.53 5.94 -30.04
C ARG A 30 -0.84 7.29 -29.86
N TYR A 31 0.47 7.26 -29.63
CA TYR A 31 1.34 8.44 -29.72
C TYR A 31 1.41 8.94 -31.17
N HIS A 32 0.59 9.94 -31.49
CA HIS A 32 0.64 10.64 -32.77
C HIS A 32 1.69 11.75 -32.75
N GLU A 33 2.90 11.43 -33.21
CA GLU A 33 3.87 12.45 -33.62
C GLU A 33 3.29 13.30 -34.77
N ARG A 34 3.35 14.63 -34.64
CA ARG A 34 2.86 15.58 -35.66
C ARG A 34 4.03 16.11 -36.48
N GLU A 35 4.34 15.42 -37.58
CA GLU A 35 5.15 16.01 -38.65
C GLU A 35 4.37 17.14 -39.35
N PHE A 36 5.06 18.21 -39.74
CA PHE A 36 4.44 19.46 -40.21
C PHE A 36 4.77 19.72 -41.69
N VAL A 37 3.76 19.62 -42.56
CA VAL A 37 3.87 19.98 -43.99
C VAL A 37 2.66 20.84 -44.41
N PRO A 38 2.87 22.04 -44.99
CA PRO A 38 1.77 22.96 -45.31
C PRO A 38 1.27 22.84 -46.76
N SER A 39 -0.05 22.87 -46.97
CA SER A 39 -0.62 23.28 -48.27
C SER A 39 -1.96 24.05 -48.14
N THR A 40 -1.85 25.32 -48.50
CA THR A 40 -2.83 26.23 -49.13
C THR A 40 -4.18 25.67 -49.63
N GLY A 41 -5.29 26.36 -49.31
CA GLY A 41 -6.34 26.65 -50.31
C GLY A 41 -7.82 26.54 -49.89
N ALA A 42 -8.59 27.59 -50.23
CA ALA A 42 -10.05 27.63 -50.48
C ALA A 42 -11.07 27.33 -49.34
N THR A 43 -11.75 28.41 -48.92
CA THR A 43 -13.12 28.52 -48.37
C THR A 43 -14.04 29.19 -49.42
N PRO A 44 -15.35 29.49 -49.21
CA PRO A 44 -16.31 29.14 -48.13
C PRO A 44 -17.69 28.60 -48.62
N ALA A 45 -18.58 28.28 -47.66
CA ALA A 45 -20.07 28.16 -47.65
C ALA A 45 -20.44 26.88 -46.87
N ASP A 46 -21.41 26.81 -45.95
CA ASP A 46 -22.37 27.76 -45.34
C ASP A 46 -22.92 27.07 -44.05
N ALA A 47 -23.87 27.58 -43.24
CA ALA A 47 -24.16 28.92 -42.67
C ALA A 47 -25.42 28.78 -41.77
N LEU A 48 -25.64 29.70 -40.81
CA LEU A 48 -26.86 29.82 -39.95
C LEU A 48 -27.07 28.64 -38.94
N ALA A 49 -27.66 28.78 -37.74
CA ALA A 49 -28.06 29.98 -36.98
C ALA A 49 -28.28 29.72 -35.46
N THR A 50 -27.87 30.68 -34.63
CA THR A 50 -28.64 31.30 -33.51
C THR A 50 -29.06 30.49 -32.24
N GLU A 51 -28.55 30.89 -31.07
CA GLU A 51 -29.16 30.69 -29.74
C GLU A 51 -30.32 31.68 -29.48
N PRO A 52 -31.12 31.51 -28.40
CA PRO A 52 -30.82 32.34 -27.22
C PRO A 52 -31.05 31.69 -25.85
N ILE A 53 -30.29 32.20 -24.87
CA ILE A 53 -30.47 32.01 -23.42
C ILE A 53 -31.79 32.67 -22.94
N ALA A 54 -32.46 32.07 -21.95
CA ALA A 54 -33.58 32.68 -21.23
C ALA A 54 -33.28 32.82 -19.72
N VAL A 55 -33.26 34.05 -19.22
CA VAL A 55 -33.25 34.39 -17.79
C VAL A 55 -34.60 35.00 -17.44
N THR A 56 -35.21 34.56 -16.33
CA THR A 56 -36.47 35.14 -15.84
C THR A 56 -36.36 35.49 -14.36
N THR A 57 -36.29 36.78 -14.05
CA THR A 57 -36.57 37.33 -12.72
C THR A 57 -38.05 37.69 -12.59
N ALA A 58 -38.61 37.52 -11.40
CA ALA A 58 -39.92 38.03 -11.04
C ALA A 58 -39.94 38.44 -9.56
N THR A 59 -40.58 39.57 -9.27
CA THR A 59 -40.63 40.20 -7.94
C THR A 59 -42.00 40.86 -7.78
N ALA A 60 -42.42 41.12 -6.52
CA ALA A 60 -43.60 41.90 -6.11
C ALA A 60 -44.99 41.19 -6.23
N VAL A 61 -46.01 41.50 -5.40
CA VAL A 61 -46.12 42.08 -4.03
C VAL A 61 -47.63 42.00 -3.61
N LEU A 62 -47.95 42.05 -2.30
CA LEU A 62 -49.32 41.98 -1.71
C LEU A 62 -50.02 40.60 -1.89
N GLU A 63 -51.07 40.22 -1.14
CA GLU A 63 -51.96 40.99 -0.25
C GLU A 63 -52.23 40.31 1.12
N ARG A 64 -53.41 40.47 1.74
CA ARG A 64 -53.62 40.49 3.21
C ARG A 64 -54.81 39.62 3.72
N GLU A 65 -54.62 39.04 4.92
CA GLU A 65 -55.55 38.69 6.04
C GLU A 65 -57.10 38.82 5.89
N PRO A 66 -57.94 38.04 6.64
CA PRO A 66 -58.10 38.27 8.11
C PRO A 66 -58.55 37.12 9.06
N GLU A 67 -58.15 37.27 10.34
CA GLU A 67 -58.91 37.22 11.64
C GLU A 67 -59.93 36.12 12.05
N GLY A 68 -60.08 35.97 13.38
CA GLY A 68 -61.15 35.21 14.08
C GLY A 68 -60.75 34.68 15.48
N VAL A 69 -60.28 35.52 16.42
CA VAL A 69 -61.06 36.31 17.44
C VAL A 69 -61.72 35.47 18.55
N ASP A 70 -61.26 35.64 19.80
CA ASP A 70 -62.06 35.86 21.04
C ASP A 70 -61.11 35.92 22.27
N GLY A 71 -61.19 36.88 23.20
CA GLY A 71 -61.91 38.17 23.17
C GLY A 71 -62.10 38.82 24.56
N LEU A 72 -61.85 40.14 24.65
CA LEU A 72 -62.53 41.12 25.54
C LEU A 72 -62.29 40.98 27.09
N ASP A 73 -62.44 41.96 27.99
CA ASP A 73 -62.59 43.44 28.02
C ASP A 73 -62.42 43.89 29.51
N LEU A 74 -62.23 45.14 29.96
CA LEU A 74 -62.05 46.48 29.35
C LEU A 74 -61.26 47.40 30.35
N ASP A 75 -61.11 48.69 30.04
CA ASP A 75 -60.43 49.73 30.82
C ASP A 75 -61.32 50.52 31.83
N GLU A 76 -60.68 51.44 32.55
CA GLU A 76 -60.98 52.90 32.58
C GLU A 76 -61.22 53.63 33.94
N HIS A 77 -61.38 54.95 33.82
CA HIS A 77 -60.92 56.05 34.67
C HIS A 77 -61.52 56.27 36.09
N ASP A 78 -60.69 57.00 36.84
CA ASP A 78 -60.96 57.97 37.92
C ASP A 78 -62.39 58.58 38.03
N LEU A 79 -62.90 58.69 39.28
CA LEU A 79 -63.85 59.73 39.69
C LEU A 79 -63.64 60.18 41.16
N ASP A 80 -63.79 61.48 41.41
CA ASP A 80 -63.91 62.11 42.75
C ASP A 80 -65.26 61.80 43.43
N GLY A 81 -65.38 61.95 44.77
CA GLY A 81 -66.73 62.01 45.36
C GLY A 81 -67.02 61.85 46.88
N ASP A 82 -66.30 62.53 47.77
CA ASP A 82 -66.86 63.16 49.00
C ASP A 82 -67.39 62.30 50.22
N ARG A 83 -67.21 62.87 51.43
CA ARG A 83 -67.83 62.59 52.78
C ARG A 83 -67.35 61.43 53.68
N ASP A 84 -66.82 61.85 54.84
CA ASP A 84 -67.23 61.54 56.24
C ASP A 84 -67.59 60.09 56.67
N GLU A 85 -67.21 59.57 57.84
CA GLU A 85 -66.77 60.25 59.08
C GLU A 85 -66.01 59.30 60.06
N ARG A 86 -65.31 59.88 61.06
CA ARG A 86 -64.93 59.30 62.39
C ARG A 86 -63.72 58.30 62.49
N PRO A 87 -63.05 58.23 63.67
CA PRO A 87 -61.59 58.43 63.65
C PRO A 87 -60.68 57.49 64.51
N ALA A 88 -59.36 57.66 64.29
CA ALA A 88 -58.23 57.58 65.23
C ALA A 88 -57.92 56.29 66.04
N ASP A 89 -56.70 55.75 65.83
CA ASP A 89 -55.79 55.26 66.89
C ASP A 89 -54.38 55.80 66.59
N GLU A 90 -53.66 56.28 67.61
CA GLU A 90 -52.37 56.98 67.46
C GLU A 90 -51.19 56.08 67.82
N ARG A 91 -50.17 55.96 66.94
CA ARG A 91 -48.86 55.37 67.31
C ARG A 91 -47.69 56.18 66.73
N PRO A 92 -46.70 56.57 67.55
CA PRO A 92 -45.71 57.59 67.16
C PRO A 92 -44.65 57.08 66.16
N GLY A 93 -44.15 58.01 65.34
CA GLY A 93 -43.33 57.71 64.17
C GLY A 93 -41.90 57.24 64.47
N ARG A 94 -41.40 56.30 63.64
CA ARG A 94 -39.98 55.94 63.58
C ARG A 94 -39.20 56.94 62.71
N SER A 95 -38.13 57.51 63.27
CA SER A 95 -37.19 58.35 62.52
C SER A 95 -36.60 57.60 61.32
N ARG A 96 -36.68 58.20 60.12
CA ARG A 96 -36.02 57.68 58.91
C ARG A 96 -34.56 58.13 58.91
N VAL A 97 -33.65 57.20 59.21
CA VAL A 97 -32.20 57.40 59.04
C VAL A 97 -31.90 57.78 57.59
N PRO A 98 -31.13 58.85 57.30
CA PRO A 98 -30.78 59.22 55.94
C PRO A 98 -30.02 58.10 55.23
N ARG A 99 -30.57 57.60 54.11
CA ARG A 99 -29.82 56.69 53.22
C ARG A 99 -28.72 57.48 52.51
N VAL A 100 -27.47 57.23 52.90
CA VAL A 100 -26.29 57.66 52.14
C VAL A 100 -26.45 57.18 50.70
N ARG A 101 -26.43 58.09 49.73
CA ARG A 101 -26.45 57.72 48.30
C ARG A 101 -25.13 57.01 47.98
N PRO A 102 -25.15 55.78 47.41
CA PRO A 102 -23.92 55.14 46.96
C PRO A 102 -23.33 55.96 45.81
N GLU A 103 -22.06 56.30 45.95
CA GLU A 103 -21.34 57.14 45.01
C GLU A 103 -21.19 56.42 43.66
N ARG A 104 -21.71 57.02 42.59
CA ARG A 104 -21.70 56.43 41.25
C ARG A 104 -20.28 56.51 40.67
N ARG A 105 -19.51 55.42 40.86
CA ARG A 105 -18.20 55.22 40.22
C ARG A 105 -18.28 55.54 38.71
N PRO A 106 -17.30 56.24 38.13
CA PRO A 106 -17.30 56.57 36.70
C PRO A 106 -17.24 55.29 35.86
N ARG A 107 -18.00 55.27 34.76
CA ARG A 107 -17.93 54.16 33.78
C ARG A 107 -16.69 54.32 32.91
N THR A 108 -15.73 53.41 33.05
CA THR A 108 -14.50 53.37 32.25
C THR A 108 -14.80 53.00 30.78
N PRO A 109 -14.39 53.81 29.79
CA PRO A 109 -14.50 53.45 28.38
C PRO A 109 -13.38 52.46 27.99
N GLY A 110 -13.74 51.25 27.58
CA GLY A 110 -12.76 50.21 27.19
C GLY A 110 -13.29 48.77 27.19
N SER A 111 -14.56 48.56 26.84
CA SER A 111 -15.25 47.28 27.07
C SER A 111 -14.63 46.06 26.38
N THR A 112 -14.05 46.23 25.19
CA THR A 112 -13.36 45.16 24.44
C THR A 112 -11.99 44.84 25.03
N LEU A 113 -11.11 45.84 25.17
CA LEU A 113 -9.78 45.68 25.76
C LEU A 113 -9.85 45.11 27.19
N ARG A 114 -10.85 45.53 27.99
CA ARG A 114 -11.10 44.97 29.33
C ARG A 114 -11.50 43.49 29.29
N ARG A 115 -12.32 43.06 28.31
CA ARG A 115 -12.66 41.63 28.12
C ARG A 115 -11.42 40.82 27.71
N LEU A 116 -10.62 41.33 26.77
CA LEU A 116 -9.37 40.69 26.34
C LEU A 116 -8.38 40.57 27.50
N ALA A 117 -8.20 41.62 28.31
CA ALA A 117 -7.33 41.57 29.50
C ALA A 117 -7.81 40.54 30.56
N ILE A 118 -9.12 40.40 30.77
CA ILE A 118 -9.68 39.38 31.68
C ILE A 118 -9.44 37.97 31.13
N LEU A 119 -9.59 37.77 29.82
CA LEU A 119 -9.23 36.50 29.17
C LEU A 119 -7.71 36.25 29.29
N GLY A 120 -6.88 37.28 29.19
CA GLY A 120 -5.43 37.25 29.47
C GLY A 120 -5.03 37.10 30.95
N GLY A 121 -5.98 36.88 31.85
CA GLY A 121 -5.72 36.53 33.26
C GLY A 121 -5.86 37.68 34.28
N ALA A 122 -6.34 38.87 33.88
CA ALA A 122 -6.60 39.96 34.83
C ALA A 122 -7.89 39.78 35.65
N ASP A 123 -7.85 40.17 36.92
CA ASP A 123 -9.04 40.53 37.69
C ASP A 123 -9.52 41.90 37.20
N GLY A 124 -10.72 41.93 36.62
CA GLY A 124 -11.33 43.15 36.11
C GLY A 124 -11.52 44.24 37.17
N HIS A 125 -11.70 43.89 38.46
CA HIS A 125 -11.88 44.86 39.53
C HIS A 125 -10.58 45.49 40.03
N VAL A 126 -9.45 44.79 39.92
CA VAL A 126 -8.11 45.38 40.14
C VAL A 126 -7.71 46.22 38.92
N LEU A 127 -8.04 45.75 37.71
CA LEU A 127 -7.75 46.48 36.47
C LEU A 127 -8.51 47.80 36.34
N ASP A 128 -9.74 47.88 36.86
CA ASP A 128 -10.50 49.14 36.96
C ASP A 128 -9.82 50.20 37.86
N GLU A 129 -8.93 49.76 38.77
CA GLU A 129 -8.17 50.64 39.68
C GLU A 129 -6.75 50.94 39.15
N VAL A 130 -6.21 50.11 38.25
CA VAL A 130 -4.90 50.30 37.58
C VAL A 130 -5.02 50.08 36.06
N PRO A 131 -5.72 50.97 35.32
CA PRO A 131 -5.99 50.77 33.89
C PRO A 131 -4.73 50.82 33.01
N THR A 132 -3.62 51.39 33.50
CA THR A 132 -2.33 51.46 32.79
C THR A 132 -1.68 50.11 32.52
N GLU A 133 -2.02 49.05 33.27
CA GLU A 133 -1.50 47.69 33.04
C GLU A 133 -2.34 46.91 31.99
N THR A 134 -3.47 47.46 31.51
CA THR A 134 -4.35 46.80 30.52
C THR A 134 -3.62 46.28 29.28
N PRO A 135 -2.69 47.03 28.63
CA PRO A 135 -2.00 46.56 27.43
C PRO A 135 -1.19 45.27 27.66
N ARG A 136 -0.62 45.10 28.85
CA ARG A 136 0.17 43.92 29.24
C ARG A 136 -0.69 42.66 29.30
N PHE A 137 -1.89 42.76 29.87
CA PHE A 137 -2.84 41.64 29.92
C PHE A 137 -3.49 41.36 28.55
N VAL A 138 -3.68 42.38 27.71
CA VAL A 138 -4.10 42.19 26.31
C VAL A 138 -3.00 41.49 25.49
N GLN A 139 -1.72 41.82 25.70
CA GLN A 139 -0.60 41.10 25.10
C GLN A 139 -0.55 39.64 25.56
N MET A 140 -0.72 39.38 26.87
CA MET A 140 -0.80 38.01 27.40
C MET A 140 -1.95 37.22 26.78
N PHE A 141 -3.12 37.83 26.59
CA PHE A 141 -4.25 37.21 25.88
C PHE A 141 -3.87 36.73 24.47
N PHE A 142 -3.19 37.56 23.67
CA PHE A 142 -2.80 37.17 22.31
C PHE A 142 -1.75 36.04 22.30
N VAL A 143 -0.87 35.98 23.29
CA VAL A 143 0.10 34.87 23.45
C VAL A 143 -0.62 33.56 23.80
N LEU A 144 -1.58 33.60 24.74
CA LEU A 144 -2.40 32.46 25.14
C LEU A 144 -3.36 31.99 24.02
N LEU A 145 -3.87 32.92 23.21
CA LEU A 145 -4.67 32.60 22.03
C LEU A 145 -3.81 31.96 20.92
N GLY A 146 -2.54 32.36 20.83
CA GLY A 146 -1.56 31.79 19.90
C GLY A 146 -1.28 30.31 20.15
N THR A 147 -0.94 29.93 21.39
CA THR A 147 -0.72 28.51 21.77
C THR A 147 -1.99 27.68 21.56
N ALA A 148 -3.14 28.19 22.01
CA ALA A 148 -4.43 27.53 21.80
C ALA A 148 -4.78 27.30 20.32
N LEU A 149 -4.51 28.27 19.43
CA LEU A 149 -4.76 28.16 17.99
C LEU A 149 -3.80 27.17 17.32
N VAL A 150 -2.52 27.21 17.67
CA VAL A 150 -1.51 26.25 17.15
C VAL A 150 -1.87 24.82 17.58
N SER A 151 -2.27 24.62 18.83
CA SER A 151 -2.76 23.32 19.30
C SER A 151 -4.06 22.89 18.62
N ALA A 152 -4.97 23.84 18.29
CA ALA A 152 -6.17 23.55 17.50
C ALA A 152 -5.84 23.01 16.10
N LEU A 153 -4.89 23.65 15.40
CA LEU A 153 -4.48 23.25 14.04
C LEU A 153 -3.81 21.87 14.05
N SER A 154 -2.96 21.59 15.05
CA SER A 154 -2.35 20.26 15.19
C SER A 154 -3.38 19.18 15.52
N MET A 155 -4.31 19.44 16.45
CA MET A 155 -5.37 18.48 16.80
C MET A 155 -6.31 18.23 15.62
N LEU A 156 -6.67 19.27 14.85
CA LEU A 156 -7.43 19.14 13.61
C LEU A 156 -6.70 18.27 12.59
N PHE A 157 -5.39 18.48 12.39
CA PHE A 157 -4.60 17.65 11.49
C PHE A 157 -4.54 16.19 11.96
N ALA A 158 -4.23 15.94 13.24
CA ALA A 158 -4.11 14.59 13.79
C ALA A 158 -5.43 13.80 13.69
N LEU A 159 -6.57 14.46 13.88
CA LEU A 159 -7.90 13.87 13.66
C LEU A 159 -8.16 13.55 12.18
N MET A 160 -7.71 14.40 11.26
CA MET A 160 -7.89 14.24 9.81
C MET A 160 -7.00 13.16 9.19
N THR A 161 -5.74 13.03 9.61
CA THR A 161 -4.76 12.13 8.99
C THR A 161 -4.51 10.86 9.79
N GLY A 162 -4.44 10.95 11.13
CA GLY A 162 -4.22 9.80 12.01
C GLY A 162 -5.50 9.00 12.30
N VAL A 163 -6.61 9.70 12.56
CA VAL A 163 -7.90 9.06 12.92
C VAL A 163 -8.93 9.06 11.77
N GLN A 164 -8.60 9.71 10.65
CA GLN A 164 -9.46 9.83 9.44
C GLN A 164 -10.90 10.29 9.73
N VAL A 165 -11.07 11.15 10.74
CA VAL A 165 -12.37 11.69 11.14
C VAL A 165 -12.84 12.73 10.12
N SER A 166 -14.13 12.69 9.77
CA SER A 166 -14.74 13.69 8.88
C SER A 166 -14.55 15.12 9.41
N VAL A 167 -14.19 16.04 8.51
CA VAL A 167 -13.97 17.49 8.77
C VAL A 167 -15.03 18.09 9.70
N TRP A 168 -16.30 17.75 9.48
CA TRP A 168 -17.45 18.27 10.24
C TRP A 168 -17.43 17.91 11.74
N LEU A 169 -16.78 16.80 12.12
CA LEU A 169 -16.59 16.38 13.52
C LEU A 169 -15.20 16.76 14.03
N ALA A 170 -14.18 16.77 13.16
CA ALA A 170 -12.82 17.16 13.52
C ALA A 170 -12.71 18.64 13.96
N ILE A 171 -13.39 19.56 13.26
CA ILE A 171 -13.39 21.00 13.60
C ILE A 171 -13.91 21.29 15.03
N PRO A 172 -15.14 20.88 15.43
CA PRO A 172 -15.63 21.17 16.77
C PRO A 172 -14.80 20.49 17.87
N LEU A 173 -14.26 19.29 17.61
CA LEU A 173 -13.39 18.60 18.56
C LEU A 173 -12.06 19.34 18.77
N ALA A 174 -11.44 19.83 17.69
CA ALA A 174 -10.25 20.67 17.76
C ALA A 174 -10.50 22.01 18.49
N LEU A 175 -11.68 22.62 18.33
CA LEU A 175 -12.07 23.83 19.06
C LEU A 175 -12.29 23.60 20.56
N VAL A 176 -12.85 22.44 20.95
CA VAL A 176 -12.96 22.04 22.37
C VAL A 176 -11.57 21.84 22.96
N TRP A 177 -10.66 21.17 22.24
CA TRP A 177 -9.27 21.00 22.65
C TRP A 177 -8.53 22.34 22.83
N ALA A 178 -8.68 23.26 21.87
CA ALA A 178 -8.15 24.62 21.96
C ALA A 178 -8.65 25.37 23.21
N GLY A 179 -9.93 25.19 23.56
CA GLY A 179 -10.51 25.74 24.78
C GLY A 179 -9.92 25.16 26.07
N ILE A 180 -9.57 23.87 26.08
CA ILE A 180 -8.88 23.21 27.22
C ILE A 180 -7.46 23.77 27.37
N VAL A 181 -6.68 23.84 26.28
CA VAL A 181 -5.32 24.41 26.28
C VAL A 181 -5.34 25.87 26.72
N PHE A 182 -6.22 26.70 26.13
CA PHE A 182 -6.38 28.10 26.54
C PHE A 182 -6.71 28.25 28.04
N ASN A 183 -7.56 27.38 28.59
CA ASN A 183 -7.91 27.41 30.01
C ASN A 183 -6.71 27.04 30.90
N LEU A 184 -5.99 25.98 30.54
CA LEU A 184 -4.83 25.47 31.28
C LEU A 184 -3.66 26.46 31.26
N ASP A 185 -3.35 27.02 30.10
CA ASP A 185 -2.30 28.03 29.91
C ASP A 185 -2.62 29.31 30.70
N ARG A 186 -3.89 29.76 30.66
CA ARG A 186 -4.40 30.88 31.44
C ARG A 186 -4.33 30.61 32.95
N PHE A 187 -4.66 29.40 33.40
CA PHE A 187 -4.54 29.00 34.80
C PHE A 187 -3.07 29.06 35.26
N LEU A 188 -2.16 28.41 34.53
CA LEU A 188 -0.73 28.36 34.84
C LEU A 188 -0.06 29.75 34.81
N THR A 189 -0.40 30.61 33.85
CA THR A 189 0.12 31.99 33.79
C THR A 189 -0.50 32.93 34.84
N SER A 190 -1.72 32.65 35.31
CA SER A 190 -2.38 33.44 36.36
C SER A 190 -1.84 33.15 37.77
N THR A 191 -1.42 31.90 38.04
CA THR A 191 -0.87 31.50 39.36
C THR A 191 0.57 31.96 39.59
N MET A 192 1.32 32.30 38.54
CA MET A 192 2.66 32.89 38.67
C MET A 192 2.59 34.35 39.17
N THR A 193 3.17 34.61 40.34
CA THR A 193 3.36 35.96 40.92
C THR A 193 4.80 36.44 40.77
N ALA A 194 5.03 37.75 40.61
CA ALA A 194 6.37 38.32 40.56
C ALA A 194 7.20 38.01 41.81
N THR A 195 8.49 37.69 41.61
CA THR A 195 9.44 37.49 42.72
C THR A 195 10.87 37.78 42.27
N ARG A 196 11.70 38.29 43.20
CA ARG A 196 13.08 38.70 42.91
C ARG A 196 14.05 37.53 42.65
N SER A 197 13.66 36.28 42.94
CA SER A 197 14.51 35.09 42.75
C SER A 197 14.12 34.30 41.50
N ILE A 198 14.92 34.41 40.43
CA ILE A 198 14.72 33.74 39.14
C ILE A 198 14.49 32.23 39.29
N GLY A 199 15.25 31.56 40.17
CA GLY A 199 15.10 30.12 40.42
C GLY A 199 13.71 29.70 40.91
N LYS A 200 12.97 30.58 41.62
CA LYS A 200 11.57 30.31 42.01
C LYS A 200 10.58 30.55 40.87
N LEU A 201 10.84 31.51 39.98
CA LEU A 201 10.06 31.72 38.76
C LEU A 201 10.21 30.51 37.82
N ILE A 202 11.43 30.02 37.62
CA ILE A 202 11.71 28.81 36.84
C ILE A 202 11.10 27.58 37.50
N GLY A 203 11.28 27.41 38.82
CA GLY A 203 10.69 26.29 39.56
C GLY A 203 9.15 26.21 39.45
N LEU A 204 8.47 27.37 39.49
CA LEU A 204 7.03 27.45 39.30
C LEU A 204 6.59 27.20 37.83
N ALA A 205 7.49 27.38 36.87
CA ALA A 205 7.26 27.10 35.45
C ALA A 205 7.50 25.63 35.06
N ILE A 206 8.17 24.81 35.88
CA ILE A 206 8.52 23.41 35.56
C ILE A 206 7.31 22.60 35.04
N PRO A 207 6.10 22.64 35.66
CA PRO A 207 4.95 21.88 35.15
C PRO A 207 4.54 22.27 33.72
N ARG A 208 4.66 23.55 33.37
CA ARG A 208 4.37 24.05 32.00
C ARG A 208 5.50 23.71 31.04
N ILE A 209 6.76 23.69 31.48
CA ILE A 209 7.89 23.25 30.64
C ILE A 209 7.72 21.77 30.26
N ILE A 210 7.40 20.90 31.23
CA ILE A 210 7.15 19.47 30.98
C ILE A 210 5.97 19.29 30.01
N LEU A 211 4.87 20.00 30.23
CA LEU A 211 3.70 19.96 29.35
C LEU A 211 4.03 20.45 27.92
N ALA A 212 4.78 21.55 27.79
CA ALA A 212 5.22 22.10 26.51
C ALA A 212 6.16 21.14 25.76
N THR A 213 7.02 20.40 26.46
CA THR A 213 7.86 19.36 25.84
C THR A 213 7.00 18.20 25.31
N LEU A 214 6.06 17.70 26.11
CA LEU A 214 5.18 16.59 25.73
C LEU A 214 4.29 16.96 24.54
N ILE A 215 3.64 18.13 24.60
CA ILE A 215 2.82 18.65 23.49
C ILE A 215 3.71 18.91 22.27
N GLY A 216 4.84 19.62 22.42
CA GLY A 216 5.72 19.98 21.30
C GLY A 216 6.28 18.79 20.52
N LEU A 217 6.51 17.65 21.19
CA LEU A 217 6.90 16.39 20.54
C LEU A 217 5.71 15.77 19.78
N VAL A 218 4.58 15.53 20.46
CA VAL A 218 3.39 14.88 19.87
C VAL A 218 2.76 15.71 18.75
N VAL A 219 2.90 17.04 18.79
CA VAL A 219 2.44 17.97 17.75
C VAL A 219 3.36 17.98 16.52
N ALA A 220 4.65 17.69 16.68
CA ALA A 220 5.63 17.77 15.59
C ALA A 220 5.53 16.58 14.62
N GLU A 221 5.38 15.37 15.13
CA GLU A 221 5.32 14.11 14.36
C GLU A 221 4.31 14.16 13.18
N PRO A 222 3.02 14.51 13.37
CA PRO A 222 2.08 14.70 12.26
C PRO A 222 2.50 15.78 11.24
N VAL A 223 3.10 16.87 11.71
CA VAL A 223 3.54 17.98 10.83
C VAL A 223 4.77 17.58 10.01
N VAL A 224 5.65 16.74 10.55
CA VAL A 224 6.81 16.18 9.85
C VAL A 224 6.37 15.18 8.78
N LEU A 225 5.42 14.29 9.07
CA LEU A 225 4.79 13.41 8.07
C LEU A 225 4.21 14.22 6.90
N GLN A 226 3.54 15.35 7.17
CA GLN A 226 3.02 16.23 6.13
C GLN A 226 4.12 16.99 5.36
N ALA A 227 5.20 17.40 6.02
CA ALA A 227 6.29 18.11 5.37
C ALA A 227 7.02 17.24 4.34
N PHE A 228 7.31 15.98 4.70
CA PHE A 228 8.07 15.03 3.87
C PHE A 228 7.18 14.04 3.09
N HIS A 229 5.90 14.34 2.90
CA HIS A 229 4.93 13.43 2.26
C HIS A 229 5.39 12.89 0.90
N ASN A 230 6.07 13.69 0.07
CA ASN A 230 6.58 13.26 -1.23
C ASN A 230 7.76 12.27 -1.11
N ASP A 231 8.62 12.45 -0.12
CA ASP A 231 9.83 11.66 0.06
C ASP A 231 9.50 10.34 0.77
N ILE A 232 8.57 10.39 1.74
CA ILE A 232 7.93 9.20 2.33
C ILE A 232 7.19 8.40 1.25
N ALA A 233 6.37 9.04 0.40
CA ALA A 233 5.66 8.35 -0.68
C ALA A 233 6.62 7.71 -1.70
N ARG A 234 7.79 8.33 -1.96
CA ARG A 234 8.85 7.73 -2.78
C ARG A 234 9.48 6.52 -2.11
N GLU A 235 9.85 6.59 -0.83
CA GLU A 235 10.46 5.46 -0.10
C GLU A 235 9.47 4.30 0.14
N VAL A 236 8.18 4.59 0.30
CA VAL A 236 7.12 3.57 0.27
C VAL A 236 7.05 2.94 -1.12
N ALA A 237 7.00 3.72 -2.21
CA ALA A 237 6.93 3.18 -3.56
C ALA A 237 8.17 2.35 -3.95
N THR A 238 9.38 2.75 -3.54
CA THR A 238 10.60 1.93 -3.76
C THR A 238 10.61 0.68 -2.90
N THR A 239 10.15 0.74 -1.65
CA THR A 239 10.00 -0.46 -0.80
C THR A 239 9.01 -1.43 -1.42
N ASN A 240 7.82 -0.96 -1.81
CA ASN A 240 6.76 -1.79 -2.38
C ASN A 240 7.18 -2.39 -3.74
N LEU A 241 7.92 -1.65 -4.58
CA LEU A 241 8.44 -2.17 -5.84
C LEU A 241 9.51 -3.26 -5.63
N ALA A 242 10.40 -3.09 -4.65
CA ALA A 242 11.38 -4.12 -4.30
C ALA A 242 10.70 -5.37 -3.72
N GLN A 243 9.75 -5.19 -2.79
CA GLN A 243 8.97 -6.29 -2.23
C GLN A 243 8.17 -7.02 -3.32
N ALA A 244 7.52 -6.30 -4.25
CA ALA A 244 6.81 -6.92 -5.37
C ALA A 244 7.75 -7.67 -6.35
N GLN A 245 9.05 -7.35 -6.39
CA GLN A 245 10.05 -8.10 -7.15
C GLN A 245 10.48 -9.37 -6.40
N ASP A 246 10.80 -9.26 -5.11
CA ASP A 246 11.10 -10.41 -4.25
C ASP A 246 9.91 -11.41 -4.20
N ASP A 247 8.69 -10.90 -4.11
CA ASP A 247 7.44 -11.68 -4.13
C ASP A 247 7.23 -12.40 -5.47
N GLN A 248 7.47 -11.72 -6.61
CA GLN A 248 7.46 -12.35 -7.95
C GLN A 248 8.50 -13.47 -8.04
N THR A 249 9.74 -13.23 -7.60
CA THR A 249 10.78 -14.26 -7.55
C THR A 249 10.37 -15.43 -6.65
N SER A 250 9.69 -15.18 -5.53
CA SER A 250 9.16 -16.24 -4.65
C SER A 250 8.01 -17.05 -5.26
N LEU A 251 7.31 -16.51 -6.27
CA LEU A 251 6.26 -17.20 -7.02
C LEU A 251 6.83 -17.96 -8.21
N ASP A 252 7.80 -17.40 -8.94
CA ASP A 252 8.41 -18.03 -10.12
C ASP A 252 9.43 -19.13 -9.75
N GLU A 253 10.20 -18.96 -8.68
CA GLU A 253 11.15 -19.97 -8.15
C GLU A 253 10.53 -20.82 -7.01
N GLY A 254 9.26 -20.61 -6.70
CA GLY A 254 8.55 -21.26 -5.59
C GLY A 254 8.30 -22.77 -5.78
N PRO A 255 8.23 -23.56 -4.69
CA PRO A 255 7.99 -25.00 -4.79
C PRO A 255 6.63 -25.34 -5.40
N GLU A 256 5.62 -24.50 -5.23
CA GLU A 256 4.31 -24.63 -5.88
C GLU A 256 4.41 -24.52 -7.42
N LYS A 257 5.24 -23.59 -7.91
CA LYS A 257 5.46 -23.38 -9.35
C LYS A 257 6.30 -24.51 -9.96
N ILE A 258 7.32 -24.98 -9.25
CA ILE A 258 8.10 -26.16 -9.66
C ILE A 258 7.20 -27.41 -9.76
N ALA A 259 6.30 -27.62 -8.79
CA ALA A 259 5.34 -28.72 -8.81
C ALA A 259 4.32 -28.58 -9.95
N LEU A 260 3.86 -27.36 -10.24
CA LEU A 260 2.97 -27.07 -11.38
C LEU A 260 3.67 -27.34 -12.73
N ASP A 261 4.94 -26.97 -12.87
CA ASP A 261 5.72 -27.23 -14.09
C ASP A 261 5.98 -28.74 -14.27
N GLU A 262 6.33 -29.47 -13.22
CA GLU A 262 6.48 -30.95 -13.26
C GLU A 262 5.16 -31.64 -13.63
N ALA A 263 4.05 -31.23 -13.02
CA ALA A 263 2.73 -31.76 -13.33
C ALA A 263 2.30 -31.44 -14.77
N THR A 264 2.59 -30.23 -15.26
CA THR A 264 2.31 -29.80 -16.64
C THR A 264 3.11 -30.62 -17.65
N ALA A 265 4.43 -30.79 -17.42
CA ALA A 265 5.29 -31.61 -18.25
C ALA A 265 4.77 -33.06 -18.32
N ARG A 266 4.55 -33.68 -17.16
CA ARG A 266 4.04 -35.06 -17.05
C ARG A 266 2.67 -35.24 -17.71
N LEU A 267 1.77 -34.28 -17.59
CA LEU A 267 0.47 -34.30 -18.27
C LEU A 267 0.65 -34.25 -19.79
N SER A 268 1.53 -33.37 -20.28
CA SER A 268 1.84 -33.27 -21.72
C SER A 268 2.49 -34.53 -22.29
N ASP A 269 3.43 -35.15 -21.57
CA ASP A 269 4.08 -36.40 -21.97
C ASP A 269 3.07 -37.55 -22.05
N LEU A 270 2.18 -37.67 -21.06
CA LEU A 270 1.10 -38.68 -21.08
C LEU A 270 0.08 -38.42 -22.20
N GLN A 271 -0.24 -37.16 -22.51
CA GLN A 271 -1.08 -36.82 -23.67
C GLN A 271 -0.40 -37.20 -24.99
N ASN A 272 0.91 -36.94 -25.13
CA ASN A 272 1.70 -37.34 -26.30
C ASN A 272 1.82 -38.86 -26.44
N GLN A 273 2.03 -39.59 -25.34
CA GLN A 273 2.07 -41.05 -25.31
C GLN A 273 0.69 -41.67 -25.62
N ALA A 274 -0.41 -41.09 -25.13
CA ALA A 274 -1.77 -41.52 -25.49
C ALA A 274 -2.12 -41.20 -26.96
N ALA A 275 -1.59 -40.11 -27.52
CA ALA A 275 -1.78 -39.76 -28.93
C ALA A 275 -0.96 -40.65 -29.88
N THR A 276 0.28 -40.98 -29.53
CA THR A 276 1.24 -41.64 -30.45
C THR A 276 1.47 -43.14 -30.15
N GLY A 277 1.44 -43.56 -28.88
CA GLY A 277 1.95 -44.87 -28.42
C GLY A 277 3.48 -44.89 -28.19
N VAL A 278 4.19 -43.82 -28.54
CA VAL A 278 5.65 -43.71 -28.39
C VAL A 278 5.99 -43.16 -27.00
N VAL A 279 7.03 -43.73 -26.38
CA VAL A 279 7.58 -43.27 -25.09
C VAL A 279 8.86 -42.47 -25.35
N SER A 280 8.88 -41.22 -24.88
CA SER A 280 10.01 -40.28 -25.03
C SER A 280 11.35 -40.92 -24.65
N GLY A 281 12.32 -40.88 -25.58
CA GLY A 281 13.67 -41.40 -25.37
C GLY A 281 13.88 -42.90 -25.67
N THR A 282 12.90 -43.60 -26.24
CA THR A 282 13.02 -45.03 -26.60
C THR A 282 13.40 -45.20 -28.07
N GLU A 283 14.49 -45.94 -28.37
CA GLU A 283 14.84 -46.34 -29.74
C GLU A 283 14.14 -47.63 -30.16
N SER A 284 13.58 -47.68 -31.37
CA SER A 284 12.70 -48.76 -31.85
C SER A 284 13.42 -49.97 -32.48
N GLY A 285 14.75 -50.06 -32.38
CA GLY A 285 15.54 -51.12 -33.03
C GLY A 285 15.53 -52.45 -32.26
N SER A 286 15.24 -53.56 -32.93
CA SER A 286 15.28 -54.89 -32.30
C SER A 286 16.65 -55.57 -32.46
N ALA A 287 17.11 -56.23 -31.39
CA ALA A 287 18.39 -56.97 -31.42
C ALA A 287 18.39 -58.15 -32.42
N SER A 288 17.23 -58.75 -32.68
CA SER A 288 17.04 -59.79 -33.69
C SER A 288 17.19 -59.28 -35.12
N GLN A 289 16.65 -58.09 -35.44
CA GLN A 289 16.83 -57.45 -36.75
C GLN A 289 18.29 -57.08 -36.99
N ALA A 290 18.97 -56.49 -35.99
CA ALA A 290 20.40 -56.17 -36.09
C ALA A 290 21.28 -57.41 -36.32
N ALA A 291 21.00 -58.52 -35.62
CA ALA A 291 21.69 -59.79 -35.82
C ALA A 291 21.42 -60.41 -37.21
N ALA A 292 20.19 -60.33 -37.70
CA ALA A 292 19.82 -60.85 -39.03
C ALA A 292 20.45 -60.01 -40.16
N GLN A 293 20.49 -58.68 -40.03
CA GLN A 293 21.16 -57.81 -40.98
C GLN A 293 22.66 -58.15 -41.09
N SER A 294 23.34 -58.27 -39.95
CA SER A 294 24.76 -58.65 -39.91
C SER A 294 25.05 -60.01 -40.56
N ALA A 295 24.10 -60.95 -40.52
CA ALA A 295 24.21 -62.23 -41.21
C ALA A 295 24.07 -62.08 -42.74
N VAL A 296 23.16 -61.23 -43.22
CA VAL A 296 23.00 -60.89 -44.65
C VAL A 296 24.25 -60.17 -45.18
N ASP A 297 24.78 -59.20 -44.43
CA ASP A 297 25.99 -58.46 -44.80
C ASP A 297 27.20 -59.41 -44.92
N GLY A 298 27.45 -60.23 -43.91
CA GLY A 298 28.57 -61.18 -43.87
C GLY A 298 28.44 -62.38 -44.83
N LEU A 299 27.25 -62.65 -45.36
CA LEU A 299 27.06 -63.60 -46.48
C LEU A 299 27.25 -62.93 -47.84
N THR A 300 26.86 -61.65 -47.97
CA THR A 300 27.10 -60.85 -49.18
C THR A 300 28.60 -60.64 -49.42
N GLU A 301 29.38 -60.37 -48.37
CA GLU A 301 30.85 -60.28 -48.43
C GLU A 301 31.48 -61.61 -48.92
N LYS A 302 31.04 -62.75 -48.36
CA LYS A 302 31.51 -64.08 -48.78
C LYS A 302 31.17 -64.39 -50.25
N LEU A 303 29.99 -63.98 -50.72
CA LEU A 303 29.60 -64.14 -52.12
C LEU A 303 30.48 -63.31 -53.06
N ALA A 304 30.81 -62.07 -52.69
CA ALA A 304 31.75 -61.25 -53.45
C ALA A 304 33.16 -61.87 -53.49
N ALA A 305 33.65 -62.41 -52.37
CA ALA A 305 34.93 -63.13 -52.32
C ALA A 305 34.91 -64.42 -53.16
N GLN A 306 33.82 -65.19 -53.09
CA GLN A 306 33.68 -66.44 -53.86
C GLN A 306 33.52 -66.19 -55.37
N GLN A 307 32.95 -65.05 -55.77
CA GLN A 307 32.90 -64.64 -57.17
C GLN A 307 34.32 -64.45 -57.75
N GLN A 308 35.24 -63.84 -57.01
CA GLN A 308 36.65 -63.73 -57.42
C GLN A 308 37.27 -65.12 -57.61
N VAL A 309 37.03 -66.07 -56.69
CA VAL A 309 37.52 -67.46 -56.80
C VAL A 309 36.99 -68.16 -58.06
N ILE A 310 35.73 -67.90 -58.45
CA ILE A 310 35.16 -68.41 -59.70
C ILE A 310 35.83 -67.78 -60.92
N ASP A 311 36.10 -66.49 -60.91
CA ASP A 311 36.69 -65.78 -62.05
C ASP A 311 38.17 -66.13 -62.22
N ASP A 312 38.91 -66.30 -61.13
CA ASP A 312 40.28 -66.85 -61.10
C ASP A 312 40.32 -68.29 -61.63
N ALA A 313 39.43 -69.17 -61.16
CA ALA A 313 39.32 -70.55 -61.63
C ALA A 313 38.90 -70.63 -63.11
N ARG A 314 38.08 -69.69 -63.59
CA ARG A 314 37.71 -69.59 -65.01
C ARG A 314 38.91 -69.16 -65.85
N ALA A 315 39.71 -68.19 -65.40
CA ALA A 315 40.92 -67.78 -66.09
C ALA A 315 41.93 -68.93 -66.20
N LEU A 316 42.12 -69.71 -65.12
CA LEU A 316 42.95 -70.92 -65.14
C LEU A 316 42.44 -71.96 -66.15
N TYR A 317 41.14 -72.27 -66.14
CA TYR A 317 40.56 -73.25 -67.06
C TYR A 317 40.65 -72.83 -68.54
N GLN A 318 40.50 -71.54 -68.87
CA GLN A 318 40.73 -71.05 -70.23
C GLN A 318 42.22 -71.15 -70.63
N CYS A 319 43.14 -70.82 -69.72
CA CYS A 319 44.58 -70.88 -69.98
C CYS A 319 45.10 -72.30 -70.27
N GLU A 320 44.56 -73.34 -69.61
CA GLU A 320 44.84 -74.74 -69.98
C GLU A 320 44.23 -75.14 -71.34
N LEU A 321 43.04 -74.61 -71.69
CA LEU A 321 42.36 -74.94 -72.94
C LEU A 321 43.02 -74.34 -74.18
N ASP A 322 43.41 -73.06 -74.15
CA ASP A 322 43.92 -72.34 -75.33
C ASP A 322 45.41 -71.94 -75.26
N GLY A 323 46.03 -72.02 -74.08
CA GLY A 323 47.44 -71.65 -73.84
C GLY A 323 47.68 -70.16 -73.63
N THR A 324 46.65 -69.31 -73.61
CA THR A 324 46.80 -67.85 -73.44
C THR A 324 46.82 -67.44 -71.96
N GLY A 325 47.69 -66.49 -71.60
CA GLY A 325 47.93 -66.10 -70.20
C GLY A 325 48.99 -66.93 -69.47
N ALA A 326 49.74 -67.78 -70.17
CA ALA A 326 50.85 -68.56 -69.62
C ALA A 326 51.94 -67.64 -69.01
N GLY A 327 52.04 -67.65 -67.67
CA GLY A 327 52.95 -66.78 -66.90
C GLY A 327 52.26 -65.62 -66.17
N ASP A 328 51.08 -65.20 -66.63
CA ASP A 328 50.23 -64.21 -65.95
C ASP A 328 49.17 -64.89 -65.06
N VAL A 329 48.62 -66.02 -65.50
CA VAL A 329 47.62 -66.81 -64.77
C VAL A 329 48.31 -67.80 -63.83
N ALA A 330 48.12 -67.62 -62.52
CA ALA A 330 48.77 -68.43 -61.50
C ALA A 330 48.36 -69.91 -61.58
N GLY A 331 49.36 -70.78 -61.73
CA GLY A 331 49.18 -72.25 -61.80
C GLY A 331 49.00 -72.82 -63.21
N CYS A 332 48.87 -71.98 -64.24
CA CYS A 332 48.68 -72.45 -65.62
C CYS A 332 49.95 -73.10 -66.22
N THR A 333 49.78 -74.20 -66.96
CA THR A 333 50.86 -74.92 -67.66
C THR A 333 51.29 -74.27 -68.97
N GLY A 334 50.40 -73.53 -69.62
CA GLY A 334 50.62 -72.92 -70.94
C GLY A 334 50.69 -73.92 -72.10
N VAL A 335 50.26 -75.17 -71.91
CA VAL A 335 50.23 -76.20 -72.96
C VAL A 335 48.80 -76.39 -73.45
N GLN A 336 48.50 -75.88 -74.64
CA GLN A 336 47.18 -75.99 -75.27
C GLN A 336 46.76 -77.46 -75.48
N GLY A 337 45.69 -77.90 -74.81
CA GLY A 337 45.03 -79.17 -75.09
C GLY A 337 44.24 -79.75 -73.92
N GLU A 338 43.34 -80.71 -74.20
CA GLU A 338 42.63 -81.46 -73.17
C GLU A 338 43.54 -82.49 -72.50
N GLY A 339 43.55 -82.52 -71.16
CA GLY A 339 44.32 -83.45 -70.34
C GLY A 339 44.20 -83.20 -68.84
N ALA A 340 45.00 -83.91 -68.04
CA ALA A 340 44.86 -83.93 -66.58
C ALA A 340 44.89 -82.55 -65.89
N SER A 341 45.58 -81.56 -66.47
CA SER A 341 45.59 -80.17 -65.97
C SER A 341 44.29 -79.43 -66.28
N SER A 342 43.76 -79.53 -67.51
CA SER A 342 42.46 -78.94 -67.87
C SER A 342 41.31 -79.58 -67.08
N ASP A 343 41.38 -80.90 -66.85
CA ASP A 343 40.40 -81.64 -66.06
C ASP A 343 40.41 -81.17 -64.59
N ALA A 344 41.59 -80.94 -64.02
CA ALA A 344 41.75 -80.42 -62.67
C ALA A 344 41.24 -78.97 -62.55
N ALA A 345 41.54 -78.11 -63.53
CA ALA A 345 41.02 -76.74 -63.58
C ALA A 345 39.49 -76.70 -63.76
N GLN A 346 38.92 -77.61 -64.56
CA GLN A 346 37.47 -77.77 -64.72
C GLN A 346 36.82 -78.20 -63.40
N ALA A 347 37.40 -79.17 -62.70
CA ALA A 347 36.93 -79.62 -61.39
C ALA A 347 37.02 -78.51 -60.32
N GLN A 348 38.08 -77.70 -60.34
CA GLN A 348 38.22 -76.53 -59.48
C GLN A 348 37.13 -75.47 -59.76
N LEU A 349 36.83 -75.19 -61.03
CA LEU A 349 35.76 -74.27 -61.42
C LEU A 349 34.37 -74.80 -60.98
N GLN A 350 34.10 -76.08 -61.16
CA GLN A 350 32.85 -76.72 -60.69
C GLN A 350 32.72 -76.68 -59.15
N ALA A 351 33.81 -76.92 -58.42
CA ALA A 351 33.82 -76.80 -56.96
C ALA A 351 33.61 -75.35 -56.47
N ALA A 352 34.19 -74.38 -57.18
CA ALA A 352 34.00 -72.96 -56.89
C ALA A 352 32.55 -72.51 -57.15
N GLN A 353 31.92 -73.03 -58.22
CA GLN A 353 30.49 -72.83 -58.52
C GLN A 353 29.60 -73.45 -57.45
N ALA A 354 29.83 -74.71 -57.06
CA ALA A 354 29.04 -75.36 -56.01
C ALA A 354 29.10 -74.63 -54.65
N THR A 355 30.28 -74.09 -54.29
CA THR A 355 30.44 -73.24 -53.09
C THR A 355 29.68 -71.92 -53.20
N TYR A 356 29.61 -71.32 -54.39
CA TYR A 356 28.81 -70.11 -54.64
C TYR A 356 27.31 -70.40 -54.56
N ASP A 357 26.85 -71.50 -55.14
CA ASP A 357 25.43 -71.90 -55.10
C ASP A 357 24.96 -72.20 -53.66
N ASP A 358 25.82 -72.77 -52.82
CA ASP A 358 25.58 -72.96 -51.38
C ASP A 358 25.53 -71.63 -50.62
N LEU A 359 26.49 -70.72 -50.83
CA LEU A 359 26.44 -69.37 -50.25
C LEU A 359 25.21 -68.57 -50.74
N ALA A 360 24.78 -68.76 -51.98
CA ALA A 360 23.55 -68.19 -52.53
C ALA A 360 22.27 -68.86 -52.02
N ALA A 361 22.34 -70.07 -51.46
CA ALA A 361 21.27 -70.65 -50.65
C ALA A 361 21.26 -70.02 -49.24
N GLN A 362 22.41 -70.00 -48.56
CA GLN A 362 22.55 -69.38 -47.24
C GLN A 362 22.09 -67.90 -47.24
N LEU A 363 22.43 -67.12 -48.28
CA LEU A 363 22.00 -65.73 -48.39
C LEU A 363 20.47 -65.59 -48.59
N ARG A 364 19.82 -66.51 -49.32
CA ARG A 364 18.35 -66.51 -49.45
C ARG A 364 17.68 -66.82 -48.12
N ASP A 365 18.19 -67.80 -47.39
CA ASP A 365 17.67 -68.16 -46.06
C ASP A 365 17.91 -67.04 -45.04
N ALA A 366 19.07 -66.36 -45.09
CA ALA A 366 19.36 -65.19 -44.26
C ALA A 366 18.45 -63.99 -44.57
N ASN A 367 18.14 -63.73 -45.85
CA ASN A 367 17.16 -62.68 -46.22
C ASN A 367 15.73 -63.04 -45.77
N ALA A 368 15.34 -64.32 -45.82
CA ALA A 368 14.07 -64.77 -45.27
C ALA A 368 14.01 -64.62 -43.74
N ALA A 369 15.12 -64.92 -43.04
CA ALA A 369 15.26 -64.68 -41.60
C ALA A 369 15.21 -63.18 -41.25
N LEU A 370 15.85 -62.31 -42.05
CA LEU A 370 15.78 -60.86 -41.89
C LEU A 370 14.34 -60.35 -42.04
N ALA A 371 13.65 -60.66 -43.14
CA ALA A 371 12.26 -60.26 -43.35
C ALA A 371 11.32 -60.77 -42.23
N THR A 372 11.60 -61.95 -41.67
CA THR A 372 10.89 -62.49 -40.51
C THR A 372 11.17 -61.69 -39.24
N ALA A 373 12.44 -61.32 -39.00
CA ALA A 373 12.84 -60.49 -37.86
C ALA A 373 12.27 -59.06 -37.94
N GLU A 374 12.20 -58.48 -39.15
CA GLU A 374 11.56 -57.17 -39.39
C GLU A 374 10.05 -57.22 -39.16
N THR A 375 9.38 -58.27 -39.64
CA THR A 375 7.94 -58.47 -39.41
C THR A 375 7.65 -58.61 -37.91
N ALA A 376 8.41 -59.45 -37.21
CA ALA A 376 8.28 -59.62 -35.76
C ALA A 376 8.61 -58.35 -34.97
N ALA A 377 9.59 -57.55 -35.42
CA ALA A 377 9.89 -56.24 -34.81
C ALA A 377 8.73 -55.25 -35.00
N GLY A 378 8.12 -55.20 -36.19
CA GLY A 378 6.95 -54.36 -36.48
C GLY A 378 5.70 -54.76 -35.67
N GLU A 379 5.45 -56.07 -35.53
CA GLU A 379 4.37 -56.59 -34.67
C GLU A 379 4.63 -56.26 -33.19
N GLN A 380 5.85 -56.48 -32.70
CA GLN A 380 6.25 -56.18 -31.32
C GLN A 380 6.20 -54.67 -31.02
N ALA A 381 6.58 -53.82 -31.96
CA ALA A 381 6.45 -52.37 -31.87
C ALA A 381 4.96 -51.95 -31.80
N SER A 382 4.14 -52.44 -32.73
CA SER A 382 2.69 -52.16 -32.76
C SER A 382 1.98 -52.61 -31.47
N ALA A 383 2.34 -53.77 -30.92
CA ALA A 383 1.82 -54.27 -29.66
C ALA A 383 2.27 -53.40 -28.47
N SER A 384 3.54 -52.98 -28.47
CA SER A 384 4.10 -52.09 -27.44
C SER A 384 3.45 -50.70 -27.49
N GLU A 385 3.27 -50.10 -28.67
CA GLU A 385 2.55 -48.83 -28.85
C GLU A 385 1.11 -48.91 -28.35
N ALA A 386 0.39 -50.00 -28.65
CA ALA A 386 -0.97 -50.23 -28.16
C ALA A 386 -1.02 -50.42 -26.63
N GLN A 387 0.01 -50.99 -26.02
CA GLN A 387 0.13 -51.12 -24.55
C GLN A 387 0.50 -49.78 -23.90
N ASN A 388 1.47 -49.06 -24.45
CA ASN A 388 1.92 -47.73 -24.01
C ASN A 388 0.76 -46.72 -24.06
N ARG A 389 -0.05 -46.77 -25.11
CA ARG A 389 -1.25 -45.92 -25.28
C ARG A 389 -2.25 -46.14 -24.15
N ARG A 390 -2.65 -47.39 -23.89
CA ARG A 390 -3.55 -47.74 -22.78
C ARG A 390 -2.96 -47.35 -21.42
N ALA A 391 -1.69 -47.64 -21.19
CA ALA A 391 -1.00 -47.28 -19.96
C ALA A 391 -0.90 -45.76 -19.73
N ALA A 392 -0.96 -44.95 -20.79
CA ALA A 392 -1.09 -43.50 -20.69
C ALA A 392 -2.55 -43.07 -20.47
N GLU A 393 -3.50 -43.64 -21.21
CA GLU A 393 -4.95 -43.42 -21.04
C GLU A 393 -5.42 -43.72 -19.60
N ASP A 394 -4.93 -44.80 -18.99
CA ASP A 394 -5.20 -45.18 -17.59
C ASP A 394 -4.57 -44.20 -16.57
N GLN A 395 -3.47 -43.52 -16.93
CA GLN A 395 -2.75 -42.58 -16.05
C GLN A 395 -3.21 -41.12 -16.21
N LEU A 396 -3.77 -40.74 -17.37
CA LEU A 396 -4.21 -39.38 -17.66
C LEU A 396 -5.14 -38.78 -16.57
N PRO A 397 -6.14 -39.48 -16.03
CA PRO A 397 -7.00 -38.93 -14.97
C PRO A 397 -6.24 -38.58 -13.68
N ALA A 398 -5.23 -39.37 -13.32
CA ALA A 398 -4.40 -39.14 -12.13
C ALA A 398 -3.38 -38.00 -12.36
N ALA A 399 -2.85 -37.89 -13.59
CA ALA A 399 -1.99 -36.77 -13.97
C ALA A 399 -2.77 -35.45 -14.03
N GLN A 400 -3.99 -35.46 -14.57
CA GLN A 400 -4.88 -34.30 -14.59
C GLN A 400 -5.20 -33.83 -13.17
N ALA A 401 -5.62 -34.73 -12.27
CA ALA A 401 -5.88 -34.38 -10.87
C ALA A 401 -4.64 -33.84 -10.14
N THR A 402 -3.44 -34.32 -10.47
CA THR A 402 -2.17 -33.79 -9.95
C THR A 402 -1.91 -32.37 -10.45
N TYR A 403 -2.15 -32.11 -11.75
CA TYR A 403 -2.03 -30.77 -12.34
C TYR A 403 -3.05 -29.79 -11.73
N ASP A 404 -4.32 -30.19 -11.63
CA ASP A 404 -5.39 -29.38 -11.05
C ASP A 404 -5.09 -29.02 -9.58
N GLN A 405 -4.51 -29.95 -8.81
CA GLN A 405 -4.06 -29.72 -7.43
C GLN A 405 -2.85 -28.78 -7.36
N ALA A 406 -1.87 -28.93 -8.24
CA ALA A 406 -0.68 -28.06 -8.26
C ALA A 406 -1.03 -26.62 -8.69
N LEU A 407 -1.96 -26.48 -9.64
CA LEU A 407 -2.52 -25.19 -10.07
C LEU A 407 -3.23 -24.49 -8.91
N ALA A 408 -4.14 -25.19 -8.23
CA ALA A 408 -4.85 -24.63 -7.07
C ALA A 408 -3.90 -24.24 -5.91
N ALA A 409 -2.77 -24.92 -5.74
CA ALA A 409 -1.75 -24.56 -4.77
C ALA A 409 -0.96 -23.29 -5.18
N TYR A 410 -0.59 -23.18 -6.47
CA TYR A 410 0.03 -21.98 -7.03
C TYR A 410 -0.90 -20.76 -6.95
N ASP A 411 -2.17 -20.91 -7.33
CA ASP A 411 -3.17 -19.84 -7.28
C ASP A 411 -3.39 -19.35 -5.84
N ALA A 412 -3.50 -20.26 -4.87
CA ALA A 412 -3.63 -19.92 -3.45
C ALA A 412 -2.38 -19.21 -2.88
N ARG A 413 -1.19 -19.57 -3.37
CA ARG A 413 0.07 -18.89 -3.02
C ARG A 413 0.13 -17.48 -3.64
N ALA A 414 -0.28 -17.34 -4.90
CA ALA A 414 -0.34 -16.07 -5.61
C ALA A 414 -1.39 -15.11 -5.00
N SER A 415 -2.57 -15.60 -4.62
CA SER A 415 -3.60 -14.78 -3.97
C SER A 415 -3.16 -14.31 -2.57
N ALA A 416 -2.50 -15.18 -1.79
CA ALA A 416 -1.96 -14.78 -0.48
C ALA A 416 -0.89 -13.68 -0.58
N VAL A 417 -0.07 -13.69 -1.64
CA VAL A 417 0.89 -12.62 -1.96
C VAL A 417 0.16 -11.34 -2.42
N ALA A 418 -0.93 -11.47 -3.18
CA ALA A 418 -1.75 -10.34 -3.61
C ALA A 418 -2.39 -9.61 -2.42
N GLU A 419 -3.00 -10.36 -1.49
CA GLU A 419 -3.67 -9.83 -0.30
C GLU A 419 -2.67 -9.15 0.65
N GLY A 420 -1.53 -9.79 0.94
CA GLY A 420 -0.50 -9.23 1.82
C GLY A 420 0.07 -7.88 1.35
N ASN A 421 0.14 -7.64 0.04
CA ASN A 421 0.60 -6.38 -0.53
C ASN A 421 -0.47 -5.26 -0.52
N ALA A 422 -1.76 -5.58 -0.40
CA ALA A 422 -2.80 -4.56 -0.26
C ALA A 422 -2.71 -3.84 1.10
N ASP A 423 -2.54 -4.61 2.19
CA ASP A 423 -2.43 -4.10 3.57
C ASP A 423 -1.12 -3.29 3.80
N ALA A 424 -0.08 -3.52 3.00
CA ALA A 424 1.22 -2.83 3.10
C ALA A 424 1.19 -1.31 2.79
N SER A 425 0.02 -0.76 2.44
CA SER A 425 -0.15 0.64 2.00
C SER A 425 -0.56 1.64 3.10
N GLY A 426 -0.82 1.18 4.33
CA GLY A 426 -1.36 2.01 5.43
C GLY A 426 -0.38 2.97 6.12
N LEU A 427 -0.88 3.73 7.11
CA LEU A 427 -0.11 4.70 7.91
C LEU A 427 1.15 4.10 8.57
N LEU A 428 1.09 2.83 8.99
CA LEU A 428 2.24 2.11 9.55
C LEU A 428 3.40 1.98 8.55
N SER A 429 3.09 1.82 7.26
CA SER A 429 4.08 1.79 6.18
C SER A 429 4.75 3.15 6.00
N GLN A 430 4.00 4.24 6.10
CA GLN A 430 4.51 5.61 6.05
C GLN A 430 5.43 5.94 7.24
N ILE A 431 5.06 5.52 8.45
CA ILE A 431 5.91 5.66 9.66
C ILE A 431 7.18 4.81 9.52
N SER A 432 7.06 3.58 9.04
CA SER A 432 8.20 2.67 8.81
C SER A 432 9.17 3.20 7.75
N ALA A 433 8.63 3.77 6.66
CA ALA A 433 9.42 4.44 5.62
C ALA A 433 10.08 5.73 6.13
N LEU A 434 9.37 6.55 6.92
CA LEU A 434 9.97 7.74 7.56
C LEU A 434 11.15 7.36 8.47
N ASN A 435 11.06 6.27 9.25
CA ASN A 435 12.19 5.81 10.06
C ASN A 435 13.37 5.36 9.18
N ARG A 436 13.14 4.50 8.18
CA ARG A 436 14.20 4.07 7.23
C ARG A 436 14.86 5.26 6.51
N LEU A 437 14.07 6.28 6.16
CA LEU A 437 14.57 7.47 5.50
C LEU A 437 15.35 8.37 6.46
N ALA A 438 14.94 8.48 7.73
CA ALA A 438 15.69 9.21 8.76
C ALA A 438 17.00 8.49 9.18
N ASP A 439 17.05 7.16 9.14
CA ASP A 439 18.26 6.36 9.36
C ASP A 439 19.30 6.58 8.23
N ARG A 440 18.83 6.87 7.00
CA ARG A 440 19.68 7.16 5.83
C ARG A 440 20.05 8.63 5.70
N GLU A 441 19.10 9.53 5.94
CA GLU A 441 19.24 10.98 5.81
C GLU A 441 19.14 11.68 7.18
N PRO A 442 20.27 11.96 7.85
CA PRO A 442 20.25 12.62 9.17
C PRO A 442 19.65 14.04 9.13
N ALA A 443 19.49 14.63 7.93
CA ALA A 443 18.77 15.89 7.74
C ALA A 443 17.29 15.81 8.18
N ILE A 444 16.63 14.65 8.00
CA ILE A 444 15.23 14.45 8.39
C ILE A 444 15.11 14.35 9.91
N TRP A 445 16.05 13.67 10.57
CA TRP A 445 16.13 13.64 12.04
C TRP A 445 16.31 15.06 12.62
N TRP A 446 17.21 15.86 12.03
CA TRP A 446 17.36 17.26 12.39
C TRP A 446 16.12 18.10 12.10
N ALA A 447 15.41 17.87 11.00
CA ALA A 447 14.16 18.56 10.69
C ALA A 447 13.05 18.24 11.71
N HIS A 448 12.90 16.98 12.09
CA HIS A 448 11.98 16.57 13.16
C HIS A 448 12.32 17.26 14.49
N LEU A 449 13.59 17.27 14.88
CA LEU A 449 14.05 17.95 16.10
C LEU A 449 13.85 19.48 16.04
N LEU A 450 14.07 20.12 14.88
CA LEU A 450 13.85 21.55 14.68
C LEU A 450 12.36 21.93 14.73
N ILE A 451 11.48 21.09 14.17
CA ILE A 451 10.03 21.31 14.21
C ILE A 451 9.49 21.11 15.64
N ALA A 452 9.95 20.07 16.35
CA ALA A 452 9.63 19.88 17.77
C ALA A 452 10.16 21.04 18.65
N ALA A 453 11.38 21.51 18.40
CA ALA A 453 11.95 22.67 19.09
C ALA A 453 11.17 23.97 18.81
N LEU A 454 10.66 24.16 17.58
CA LEU A 454 9.81 25.29 17.21
C LEU A 454 8.48 25.27 17.97
N PHE A 455 7.77 24.13 18.00
CA PHE A 455 6.53 24.00 18.77
C PHE A 455 6.77 24.15 20.27
N PHE A 456 7.83 23.57 20.82
CA PHE A 456 8.25 23.77 22.20
C PHE A 456 8.52 25.25 22.53
N MET A 457 9.22 25.97 21.63
CA MET A 457 9.48 27.40 21.80
C MET A 457 8.18 28.24 21.78
N ILE A 458 7.22 27.90 20.92
CA ILE A 458 5.89 28.53 20.85
C ILE A 458 5.11 28.28 22.14
N GLU A 459 5.03 27.03 22.60
CA GLU A 459 4.34 26.66 23.85
C GLU A 459 5.01 27.25 25.10
N LEU A 460 6.29 27.60 25.04
CA LEU A 460 6.99 28.34 26.10
C LEU A 460 6.75 29.87 26.07
N LEU A 461 6.22 30.47 25.01
CA LEU A 461 6.00 31.93 24.94
C LEU A 461 5.21 32.50 26.13
N PRO A 462 4.12 31.89 26.64
CA PRO A 462 3.42 32.38 27.83
C PRO A 462 4.33 32.42 29.07
N VAL A 463 5.18 31.40 29.23
CA VAL A 463 6.17 31.30 30.33
C VAL A 463 7.26 32.36 30.17
N VAL A 464 7.85 32.47 28.98
CA VAL A 464 8.94 33.43 28.70
C VAL A 464 8.48 34.86 28.97
N VAL A 465 7.30 35.25 28.46
CA VAL A 465 6.71 36.58 28.72
C VAL A 465 6.40 36.77 30.22
N LYS A 466 5.89 35.74 30.91
CA LYS A 466 5.57 35.83 32.34
C LYS A 466 6.81 35.89 33.24
N VAL A 467 7.88 35.17 32.91
CA VAL A 467 9.17 35.22 33.63
C VAL A 467 9.87 36.55 33.40
N LEU A 468 9.98 37.01 32.14
CA LEU A 468 10.60 38.29 31.80
C LEU A 468 9.88 39.47 32.45
N THR A 469 8.55 39.47 32.47
CA THR A 469 7.77 40.58 33.08
C THR A 469 7.48 40.39 34.58
N GLY A 470 7.73 39.20 35.15
CA GLY A 470 7.60 38.89 36.57
C GLY A 470 8.92 38.96 37.37
N TYR A 471 10.04 39.19 36.69
CA TYR A 471 11.34 39.40 37.30
C TYR A 471 11.55 40.89 37.64
N GLY A 472 11.62 41.21 38.94
CA GLY A 472 11.93 42.57 39.41
C GLY A 472 11.10 42.99 40.63
N GLU A 473 10.64 44.25 40.59
CA GLU A 473 9.66 44.82 41.51
C GLU A 473 8.24 44.30 41.18
N PRO A 474 7.35 44.10 42.18
CA PRO A 474 5.94 43.85 41.91
C PRO A 474 5.32 45.01 41.11
N SER A 475 4.53 44.65 40.10
CA SER A 475 3.82 45.57 39.22
C SER A 475 2.79 46.43 39.95
N LEU A 476 2.28 47.50 39.31
CA LEU A 476 1.24 48.34 39.93
C LEU A 476 -0.05 47.53 40.14
N TYR A 477 -0.36 46.66 39.18
CA TYR A 477 -1.45 45.68 39.30
C TYR A 477 -1.24 44.72 40.48
N GLU A 478 -0.05 44.15 40.67
CA GLU A 478 0.21 43.22 41.79
C GLU A 478 0.20 43.93 43.15
N LYS A 479 0.68 45.17 43.23
CA LYS A 479 0.60 46.03 44.42
C LYS A 479 -0.86 46.31 44.79
N ALA A 480 -1.70 46.69 43.83
CA ALA A 480 -3.14 46.86 44.03
C ALA A 480 -3.83 45.53 44.42
N ALA A 481 -3.48 44.41 43.78
CA ALA A 481 -4.02 43.09 44.11
C ALA A 481 -3.58 42.58 45.50
N ALA A 482 -2.42 43.00 46.01
CA ALA A 482 -1.99 42.71 47.39
C ALA A 482 -2.86 43.49 48.40
N ILE A 483 -2.92 44.83 48.27
CA ILE A 483 -3.73 45.70 49.13
C ILE A 483 -5.21 45.27 49.12
N ARG A 484 -5.75 44.87 47.95
CA ARG A 484 -7.13 44.36 47.87
C ARG A 484 -7.33 43.08 48.69
N ARG A 485 -6.38 42.15 48.65
CA ARG A 485 -6.44 40.89 49.41
C ARG A 485 -6.35 41.14 50.92
N GLU A 486 -5.51 42.07 51.36
CA GLU A 486 -5.43 42.51 52.75
C GLU A 486 -6.77 43.11 53.23
N VAL A 487 -7.33 44.06 52.46
CA VAL A 487 -8.65 44.66 52.77
C VAL A 487 -9.80 43.64 52.73
N HIS A 488 -9.72 42.59 51.91
CA HIS A 488 -10.68 41.48 51.95
C HIS A 488 -10.49 40.58 53.17
N LEU A 489 -9.25 40.29 53.56
CA LEU A 489 -8.94 39.51 54.76
C LEU A 489 -9.45 40.23 56.02
N ASP A 490 -9.19 41.54 56.15
CA ASP A 490 -9.63 42.34 57.29
C ASP A 490 -11.17 42.44 57.40
N ARG A 491 -11.89 42.45 56.26
CA ARG A 491 -13.36 42.37 56.26
C ARG A 491 -13.87 41.01 56.74
N VAL A 492 -13.19 39.93 56.39
CA VAL A 492 -13.56 38.56 56.82
C VAL A 492 -13.21 38.34 58.29
N THR A 493 -12.07 38.83 58.78
CA THR A 493 -11.71 38.73 60.20
C THR A 493 -12.61 39.58 61.08
N THR A 494 -12.90 40.84 60.71
CA THR A 494 -13.83 41.70 61.45
C THR A 494 -15.26 41.17 61.49
N ALA A 495 -15.77 40.60 60.39
CA ALA A 495 -17.04 39.87 60.40
C ALA A 495 -16.99 38.66 61.35
N GLY A 496 -15.95 37.83 61.26
CA GLY A 496 -15.77 36.67 62.14
C GLY A 496 -15.60 37.02 63.64
N PHE A 497 -15.10 38.22 63.97
CA PHE A 497 -15.10 38.74 65.35
C PHE A 497 -16.50 39.17 65.80
N ALA A 498 -17.27 39.82 64.93
CA ALA A 498 -18.66 40.20 65.23
C ALA A 498 -19.57 38.98 65.45
N ASP A 499 -19.46 37.95 64.60
CA ASP A 499 -20.22 36.70 64.75
C ASP A 499 -19.87 35.97 66.05
N ARG A 500 -18.58 35.92 66.42
CA ARG A 500 -18.15 35.36 67.71
C ARG A 500 -18.69 36.14 68.91
N ALA A 501 -18.74 37.48 68.83
CA ALA A 501 -19.32 38.30 69.88
C ALA A 501 -20.84 38.11 70.01
N ALA A 502 -21.55 37.93 68.88
CA ALA A 502 -22.97 37.59 68.87
C ALA A 502 -23.26 36.23 69.51
N ILE A 503 -22.44 35.21 69.23
CA ILE A 503 -22.57 33.87 69.85
C ILE A 503 -22.34 33.94 71.37
N LEU A 504 -21.31 34.65 71.83
CA LEU A 504 -21.00 34.77 73.25
C LEU A 504 -22.08 35.54 74.03
N SER A 505 -22.58 36.65 73.48
CA SER A 505 -23.68 37.41 74.09
C SER A 505 -25.02 36.65 74.06
N GLY A 506 -25.31 35.91 72.99
CA GLY A 506 -26.48 35.02 72.92
C GLY A 506 -26.41 33.83 73.89
N SER A 507 -25.21 33.34 74.19
CA SER A 507 -24.98 32.30 75.21
C SER A 507 -25.20 32.84 76.62
N SER A 508 -24.69 34.04 76.92
CA SER A 508 -24.85 34.72 78.22
C SER A 508 -26.29 35.19 78.52
N ALA A 509 -27.24 34.98 77.61
CA ALA A 509 -28.67 35.22 77.79
C ALA A 509 -29.48 33.93 78.02
N ARG A 510 -28.80 32.79 78.25
CA ARG A 510 -29.40 31.47 78.52
C ARG A 510 -28.88 30.79 79.80
N ALA A 511 -28.15 31.52 80.63
CA ALA A 511 -27.72 31.14 81.97
C ALA A 511 -28.24 32.18 82.98
#